data_AF-A0A517TWI5-F1
#
_entry.id   AF-A0A517TWI5-F1
#
_cell.length_a   1.000
_cell.length_b   1.000
_cell.length_c   1.000
_cell.angle_alpha   90.00
_cell.angle_beta   90.00
_cell.angle_gamma   90.00
#
_symmetry.space_group_name_H-M   'P 1'
#
loop_
_entity.id
_entity.type
_entity.pdbx_description
1 polymer ?
#
loop_
_entity_poly.entity_id
_entity_poly.type
_entity_poly.pdbx_seq_one_letter_code
_entity_poly.pdbx_strand_id
1 'polypeptide(L)' 'MGASQRKRDLRQRRSRQEKLTKLKAKLPKATQSEKTEIARKLRNLTPGAEELIDRWKLVESDR' A
#
# COMPACT_ATOMS: atom_id res chain seq x y z
N MET A 1 24.83 7.14 15.25
CA MET A 1 23.48 7.53 14.76
C MET A 1 23.62 8.81 13.97
N GLY A 2 23.36 8.83 12.67
CA GLY A 2 23.65 10.02 11.84
C GLY A 2 23.13 9.93 10.41
N ALA A 3 22.00 9.25 10.20
CA ALA A 3 21.33 9.35 8.91
C ALA A 3 20.60 10.70 8.89
N SER A 4 21.08 11.65 8.09
CA SER A 4 20.37 12.91 7.81
C SER A 4 18.89 12.58 7.58
N GLN A 5 17.94 13.28 8.22
CA GLN A 5 16.48 13.01 8.09
C GLN A 5 16.08 12.64 6.66
N ARG A 6 16.63 13.37 5.67
CA ARG A 6 16.49 13.11 4.23
C ARG A 6 16.79 11.67 3.80
N LYS A 7 17.90 11.08 4.25
CA LYS A 7 18.27 9.68 3.93
C LYS A 7 17.27 8.70 4.56
N ARG A 8 16.80 8.98 5.78
CA ARG A 8 15.78 8.16 6.45
C ARG A 8 14.45 8.22 5.71
N ASP A 9 14.02 9.41 5.30
CA ASP A 9 12.82 9.62 4.49
C ASP A 9 12.90 8.90 3.14
N LEU A 10 14.01 9.05 2.42
CA LEU A 10 14.22 8.34 1.15
C LEU A 10 14.15 6.82 1.32
N ARG A 11 14.76 6.27 2.39
CA ARG A 11 14.67 4.83 2.70
C ARG A 11 13.24 4.41 3.01
N GLN A 12 12.49 5.20 3.78
CA GLN A 12 11.09 4.89 4.07
C GLN A 12 10.23 4.95 2.80
N ARG A 13 10.42 5.94 1.94
CA ARG A 13 9.71 6.06 0.65
C ARG A 13 9.99 4.84 -0.24
N ARG A 14 11.25 4.42 -0.37
CA ARG A 14 11.63 3.21 -1.11
C ARG A 14 10.98 1.96 -0.53
N SER A 15 11.06 1.78 0.79
CA SER A 15 10.43 0.63 1.46
C SER A 15 8.91 0.59 1.27
N ARG A 16 8.24 1.75 1.31
CA ARG A 16 6.80 1.85 0.99
C ARG A 16 6.54 1.46 -0.46
N GLN A 17 7.31 1.97 -1.43
CA GLN A 17 7.18 1.59 -2.84
C GLN A 17 7.37 0.09 -3.07
N GLU A 18 8.40 -0.51 -2.49
CA GLU A 18 8.65 -1.95 -2.61
C GLU A 18 7.47 -2.79 -2.07
N LYS A 19 6.92 -2.40 -0.91
CA LYS A 19 5.74 -3.05 -0.32
C LYS A 19 4.50 -2.88 -1.20
N LEU A 20 4.28 -1.69 -1.75
CA LEU A 20 3.18 -1.43 -2.69
C LEU A 20 3.29 -2.30 -3.95
N THR A 21 4.47 -2.40 -4.55
CA THR A 21 4.71 -3.25 -5.73
C THR A 21 4.42 -4.72 -5.42
N LYS A 22 4.85 -5.22 -4.25
CA LYS A 22 4.57 -6.60 -3.81
C LYS A 22 3.07 -6.85 -3.61
N LEU A 23 2.34 -5.89 -3.05
CA LEU A 23 0.88 -6.00 -2.90
C LEU A 23 0.19 -5.97 -4.27
N LYS A 24 0.59 -5.06 -5.15
CA LYS A 24 0.06 -4.95 -6.51
C LYS A 24 0.26 -6.23 -7.32
N ALA A 25 1.41 -6.88 -7.19
CA ALA A 25 1.71 -8.15 -7.87
C ALA A 25 0.81 -9.31 -7.40
N LYS A 26 0.23 -9.24 -6.20
CA LYS A 26 -0.69 -10.26 -5.67
C LYS A 26 -2.13 -10.07 -6.14
N LEU A 27 -2.53 -8.84 -6.48
CA LEU A 27 -3.89 -8.50 -6.91
C LEU A 27 -4.51 -9.36 -8.01
N PRO A 28 -3.80 -9.72 -9.11
CA PRO A 28 -4.43 -10.46 -10.20
C PRO A 28 -4.90 -11.87 -9.79
N LYS A 29 -4.34 -12.45 -8.73
CA LYS A 29 -4.72 -13.76 -8.21
C LYS A 29 -5.44 -13.71 -6.86
N ALA A 30 -5.62 -12.50 -6.31
CA ALA A 30 -6.19 -12.32 -4.98
C ALA A 30 -7.70 -12.53 -5.00
N THR A 31 -8.19 -13.33 -4.05
CA THR A 31 -9.62 -13.47 -3.75
C THR A 31 -10.20 -12.18 -3.13
N GLN A 32 -11.53 -12.07 -3.07
CA GLN A 32 -12.18 -10.88 -2.49
C GLN A 32 -11.80 -10.62 -1.02
N SER A 33 -11.65 -11.69 -0.23
CA SER A 33 -11.17 -11.61 1.16
C SER A 33 -9.74 -11.07 1.22
N GLU A 34 -8.86 -11.52 0.33
CA GLU A 34 -7.48 -11.03 0.25
C GLU A 34 -7.41 -9.56 -0.19
N LYS A 35 -8.28 -9.11 -1.09
CA LYS A 35 -8.35 -7.68 -1.48
C LYS A 35 -8.74 -6.79 -0.30
N THR A 36 -9.70 -7.25 0.53
CA THR A 36 -10.07 -6.57 1.78
C THR A 36 -8.90 -6.49 2.76
N GLU A 37 -8.14 -7.58 2.91
CA GLU A 37 -6.92 -7.60 3.73
C GLU A 37 -5.83 -6.68 3.19
N ILE A 38 -5.67 -6.59 1.87
CA ILE A 38 -4.72 -5.70 1.22
C ILE A 38 -5.12 -4.24 1.44
N ALA A 39 -6.41 -3.90 1.35
CA ALA A 39 -6.90 -2.55 1.66
C ALA A 39 -6.58 -2.13 3.11
N ARG A 40 -6.79 -3.02 4.09
CA ARG A 40 -6.38 -2.78 5.50
C ARG A 40 -4.87 -2.55 5.63
N LYS A 41 -4.06 -3.36 4.93
CA LYS A 41 -2.58 -3.20 4.92
C LYS A 41 -2.15 -1.87 4.29
N LEU A 42 -2.84 -1.41 3.24
CA LEU A 42 -2.55 -0.12 2.61
C LEU A 42 -2.80 1.05 3.56
N ARG A 43 -3.93 1.06 4.29
CA ARG A 43 -4.28 2.09 5.29
C ARG A 43 -3.20 2.26 6.36
N ASN A 44 -2.61 1.16 6.81
CA ASN A 44 -1.53 1.18 7.80
C ASN A 44 -0.15 1.56 7.22
N LEU A 45 0.06 1.39 5.91
CA LEU A 45 1.36 1.56 5.28
C LEU A 45 1.64 3.00 4.83
N THR A 46 0.62 3.67 4.30
CA THR A 46 0.78 4.98 3.64
C THR A 46 -0.39 5.90 4.00
N PRO A 47 -0.12 7.14 4.45
CA PRO A 47 -1.16 8.16 4.52
C PRO A 47 -1.65 8.46 3.09
N GLY A 48 -2.96 8.43 2.86
CA GLY A 48 -3.55 8.52 1.51
C GLY A 48 -3.81 7.17 0.83
N ALA A 49 -3.88 6.08 1.61
CA ALA A 49 -4.20 4.76 1.10
C ALA A 49 -5.54 4.66 0.36
N GLU A 50 -6.52 5.51 0.72
CA GLU A 50 -7.86 5.49 0.11
C GLU A 50 -7.80 5.69 -1.42
N GLU A 51 -6.93 6.60 -1.90
CA GLU A 51 -6.76 6.82 -3.34
C GLU A 51 -6.16 5.59 -4.05
N LEU A 52 -5.26 4.86 -3.37
CA LEU A 52 -4.71 3.61 -3.91
C LEU A 52 -5.75 2.48 -3.88
N ILE A 53 -6.58 2.43 -2.85
CA ILE A 53 -7.66 1.45 -2.70
C ILE A 53 -8.69 1.61 -3.82
N ASP A 54 -9.08 2.85 -4.11
CA ASP A 54 -9.98 3.20 -5.21
C ASP A 54 -9.37 2.88 -6.59
N ARG A 55 -8.15 3.37 -6.87
CA ARG A 55 -7.43 3.08 -8.13
C ARG A 55 -7.25 1.57 -8.37
N TRP A 56 -7.08 0.78 -7.30
CA TRP A 56 -6.88 -0.67 -7.39
C TRP A 56 -8.18 -1.47 -7.24
N LYS A 57 -9.33 -0.81 -7.06
CA LYS A 57 -10.66 -1.42 -6.91
C LYS A 57 -10.68 -2.56 -5.87
N LEU A 58 -10.05 -2.33 -4.72
CA LEU A 58 -9.85 -3.38 -3.70
C LEU A 58 -11.04 -3.59 -2.78
N VAL A 59 -11.86 -2.56 -2.61
CA VAL A 59 -13.11 -2.60 -1.87
C VAL A 59 -14.16 -2.15 -2.86
N GLU A 60 -15.27 -2.88 -2.96
CA GLU A 60 -16.44 -2.34 -3.65
C GLU A 60 -16.81 -1.05 -2.91
N SER A 61 -16.85 0.08 -3.64
CA SER A 61 -17.61 1.23 -3.18
C SER A 61 -19.07 0.81 -3.15
N ASP A 62 -19.46 0.08 -2.10
CA ASP A 62 -20.86 -0.01 -1.73
C ASP A 62 -21.23 1.37 -1.17
N ARG A 63 -21.80 2.18 -2.06
CA ARG A 63 -22.64 3.37 -1.85
C ARG A 63 -22.31 4.30 -0.68
#